data_AF-A0A7X7YKL5-F1
#
_entry.id   AF-A0A7X7YKL5-F1
#
_cell.length_a   1.000
_cell.length_b   1.000
_cell.length_c   1.000
_cell.angle_alpha   90.00
_cell.angle_beta   90.00
_cell.angle_gamma   90.00
#
_symmetry.space_group_name_H-M   'P 1'
#
loop_
_entity.id
_entity.type
_entity.pdbx_description
1 polymer ?
#
loop_
_entity_poly.entity_id
_entity_poly.type
_entity_poly.pdbx_seq_one_letter_code
_entity_poly.pdbx_strand_id
1 'polypeptide(L)'
;MVERLTRNFRFISTAATVAPLLGLLGTVTGMVKIFNSLDKTENLKYAGQLAMGIGEALYTTIAGLIVAITLTVLLNIIKEMITSIENELTDIYLKAPVTKGLL
;
A
#
# COMPACT_ATOMS: atom_id res chain seq x y z
N MET A 1 17.28 -6.50 18.07
CA MET A 1 16.34 -7.58 17.69
C MET A 1 15.19 -7.03 16.86
N VAL A 2 14.51 -6.01 17.37
CA VAL A 2 13.53 -5.17 16.67
C VAL A 2 13.94 -4.81 15.24
N GLU A 3 15.12 -4.20 15.05
CA GLU A 3 15.60 -3.80 13.71
C GLU A 3 15.57 -4.92 12.66
N ARG A 4 15.80 -6.19 13.05
CA ARG A 4 15.74 -7.33 12.13
C ARG A 4 14.30 -7.69 11.74
N LEU A 5 13.36 -7.59 12.69
CA LEU A 5 11.93 -7.75 12.42
C LEU A 5 11.42 -6.62 11.51
N THR A 6 11.73 -5.37 11.85
CA THR A 6 11.31 -4.19 11.07
C THR A 6 11.88 -4.20 9.64
N ARG A 7 13.09 -4.73 9.46
CA ARG A 7 13.73 -4.85 8.13
C ARG A 7 12.95 -5.78 7.18
N ASN A 8 12.35 -6.85 7.69
CA ASN A 8 11.59 -7.79 6.86
C ASN A 8 10.23 -7.22 6.41
N PHE A 9 9.60 -6.35 7.22
CA PHE A 9 8.31 -5.72 6.89
C PHE A 9 8.43 -4.45 6.03
N ARG A 10 9.66 -3.95 5.82
CA ARG A 10 9.91 -2.73 5.03
C ARG A 10 9.41 -2.87 3.59
N PHE A 11 9.56 -4.05 2.97
CA PHE A 11 9.03 -4.33 1.63
C PHE A 11 7.49 -4.26 1.58
N ILE A 12 6.82 -4.78 2.60
CA ILE A 12 5.35 -4.76 2.69
C ILE A 12 4.87 -3.32 2.86
N SER A 13 5.57 -2.51 3.68
CA SER A 13 5.28 -1.08 3.80
C SER A 13 5.43 -0.34 2.48
N THR A 14 6.51 -0.60 1.74
CA THR A 14 6.70 0.00 0.41
C THR A 14 5.63 -0.47 -0.57
N ALA A 15 5.28 -1.75 -0.58
CA ALA A 15 4.23 -2.29 -1.44
C ALA A 15 2.87 -1.65 -1.17
N ALA A 16 2.52 -1.44 0.11
CA ALA A 16 1.28 -0.75 0.49
C ALA A 16 1.21 0.68 -0.06
N THR A 17 2.34 1.40 -0.07
CA THR A 17 2.43 2.77 -0.61
C THR A 17 2.46 2.82 -2.13
N VAL A 18 3.07 1.82 -2.79
CA VAL A 18 3.22 1.79 -4.26
C VAL A 18 1.97 1.24 -4.95
N ALA A 19 1.19 0.36 -4.31
CA ALA A 19 -0.01 -0.24 -4.91
C ALA A 19 -1.03 0.77 -5.48
N PRO A 20 -1.37 1.89 -4.80
CA PRO A 20 -2.25 2.92 -5.36
C PRO A 20 -1.66 3.60 -6.59
N LEU A 21 -0.34 3.82 -6.58
CA LEU A 21 0.37 4.46 -7.69
C LEU A 21 0.36 3.55 -8.94
N LEU A 22 0.44 2.24 -8.75
CA LEU A 22 0.28 1.26 -9.83
C LEU A 22 -1.15 1.23 -10.38
N GLY A 23 -2.17 1.35 -9.51
CA GLY A 23 -3.57 1.45 -9.95
C GLY A 23 -3.82 2.72 -10.77
N LEU A 24 -3.27 3.86 -10.33
CA LEU A 24 -3.32 5.12 -11.07
C LEU A 24 -2.61 5.01 -12.42
N LEU A 25 -1.43 4.39 -12.47
CA LEU A 25 -0.69 4.12 -13.71
C LEU A 25 -1.56 3.29 -14.69
N GLY A 26 -2.26 2.28 -14.19
CA GLY A 26 -3.21 1.49 -14.98
C GLY A 26 -4.31 2.35 -15.61
N THR A 27 -4.86 3.29 -14.83
CA THR A 27 -5.90 4.21 -15.33
C THR A 27 -5.34 5.16 -16.40
N VAL A 28 -4.15 5.73 -16.19
CA VAL A 28 -3.50 6.61 -17.16
C VAL A 28 -3.19 5.87 -18.47
N THR A 29 -2.63 4.67 -18.39
CA THR A 29 -2.33 3.86 -19.59
C THR A 29 -3.61 3.44 -20.32
N GLY A 30 -4.69 3.14 -19.59
CA GLY A 30 -6.01 2.89 -20.16
C GLY A 30 -6.57 4.11 -20.92
N MET A 31 -6.48 5.30 -20.32
CA MET A 31 -6.89 6.55 -20.97
C MET A 31 -6.12 6.82 -22.25
N VAL A 32 -4.79 6.63 -22.25
CA VAL A 32 -3.98 6.80 -23.46
C VAL A 32 -4.44 5.87 -24.59
N LYS A 33 -4.76 4.60 -24.28
CA LYS A 33 -5.29 3.66 -25.28
C LYS A 33 -6.64 4.10 -25.85
N ILE A 34 -7.52 4.62 -24.99
CA ILE A 34 -8.83 5.14 -25.38
C ILE A 34 -8.65 6.34 -26.31
N PHE A 35 -7.83 7.33 -25.94
CA PHE A 35 -7.60 8.49 -26.81
C PHE A 35 -6.97 8.11 -28.16
N ASN A 36 -6.05 7.14 -28.20
CA ASN A 36 -5.44 6.67 -29.44
C ASN A 36 -6.42 5.90 -30.37
N SER A 37 -7.49 5.33 -29.84
CA SER A 37 -8.51 4.66 -30.66
C SER A 37 -9.54 5.63 -31.23
N LEU A 38 -9.69 6.82 -30.63
CA LEU A 38 -10.57 7.88 -31.11
C LEU A 38 -10.08 8.49 -32.43
N ASP A 39 -8.77 8.70 -32.58
CA ASP A 39 -8.16 9.23 -33.83
C ASP A 39 -8.47 8.37 -35.07
N LYS A 40 -8.93 7.14 -34.88
CA LYS A 40 -9.15 6.15 -35.96
C LYS A 40 -10.61 5.95 -36.34
N THR A 41 -11.55 6.59 -35.66
CA THR A 41 -12.98 6.34 -35.84
C THR A 41 -13.68 7.65 -36.21
N GLU A 42 -14.54 7.66 -37.24
CA GLU A 42 -15.27 8.87 -37.72
C GLU A 42 -16.77 8.95 -37.31
N ASN A 43 -17.30 8.08 -36.43
CA ASN A 43 -18.75 7.94 -36.22
C ASN A 43 -19.30 8.11 -34.79
N LEU A 44 -20.51 8.68 -34.70
CA LEU A 44 -21.44 8.91 -33.56
C LEU A 44 -21.52 7.88 -32.40
N LYS A 45 -20.86 6.72 -32.49
CA LYS A 45 -20.72 5.72 -31.42
C LYS A 45 -19.67 6.09 -30.35
N TYR A 46 -19.00 7.24 -30.50
CA TYR A 46 -17.92 7.69 -29.63
C TYR A 46 -18.27 7.78 -28.15
N ALA A 47 -19.41 8.37 -27.81
CA ALA A 47 -19.74 8.70 -26.43
C ALA A 47 -19.91 7.43 -25.58
N GLY A 48 -20.54 6.39 -26.13
CA GLY A 48 -20.72 5.11 -25.45
C GLY A 48 -19.42 4.33 -25.26
N GLN A 49 -18.56 4.30 -26.28
CA GLN A 49 -17.26 3.61 -26.20
C GLN A 49 -16.30 4.30 -25.22
N LEU A 50 -16.30 5.63 -25.21
CA LEU A 50 -15.55 6.42 -24.24
C LEU A 50 -15.99 6.12 -22.81
N ALA A 51 -17.30 6.20 -22.54
CA ALA A 51 -17.84 5.94 -21.21
C ALA A 51 -17.49 4.53 -20.70
N MET A 52 -17.58 3.52 -21.58
CA MET A 52 -17.21 2.15 -21.24
C MET A 52 -15.71 2.00 -20.97
N GLY A 53 -14.84 2.55 -21.83
CA GLY A 53 -13.39 2.47 -21.64
C GLY A 53 -12.91 3.22 -20.40
N ILE A 54 -13.49 4.40 -20.12
CA ILE A 54 -13.21 5.15 -18.89
C ILE A 54 -13.59 4.32 -17.66
N GLY A 55 -14.76 3.66 -17.70
CA GLY A 55 -15.18 2.73 -16.66
C GLY A 55 -14.19 1.59 -16.44
N GLU A 56 -13.70 0.96 -17.53
CA GLU A 56 -12.70 -0.11 -17.45
C GLU A 56 -11.39 0.38 -16.81
N ALA A 57 -10.91 1.56 -17.20
CA ALA A 57 -9.71 2.14 -16.63
C ALA A 57 -9.85 2.36 -15.12
N LEU A 58 -11.01 2.79 -14.62
CA LEU A 58 -11.24 3.02 -13.19
C LEU A 58 -11.16 1.75 -12.34
N TYR A 59 -11.46 0.57 -12.89
CA TYR A 59 -11.30 -0.69 -12.15
C TYR A 59 -9.84 -0.93 -11.72
N THR A 60 -8.87 -0.45 -12.49
CA THR A 60 -7.44 -0.57 -12.13
C THR A 60 -7.09 0.25 -10.89
N THR A 61 -7.68 1.45 -10.74
CA THR A 61 -7.54 2.28 -9.54
C THR A 61 -8.20 1.60 -8.33
N ILE A 62 -9.42 1.06 -8.51
CA ILE A 62 -10.12 0.33 -7.45
C ILE A 62 -9.27 -0.86 -6.96
N ALA A 63 -8.69 -1.64 -7.88
CA ALA A 63 -7.82 -2.75 -7.54
C ALA A 63 -6.58 -2.30 -6.75
N GLY A 64 -5.90 -1.22 -7.18
CA GLY A 64 -4.74 -0.66 -6.49
C GLY A 64 -5.07 -0.18 -5.07
N LEU A 65 -6.24 0.42 -4.86
CA LEU A 65 -6.72 0.87 -3.54
C LEU A 65 -7.05 -0.31 -2.63
N ILE A 66 -7.74 -1.33 -3.12
CA ILE A 66 -8.07 -2.53 -2.33
C ILE A 66 -6.79 -3.16 -1.77
N VAL A 67 -5.79 -3.38 -2.63
CA VAL A 67 -4.50 -3.94 -2.21
C VAL A 67 -3.79 -3.06 -1.19
N ALA A 68 -3.75 -1.74 -1.41
CA ALA A 68 -3.12 -0.80 -0.50
C ALA A 68 -3.77 -0.77 0.89
N ILE A 69 -5.10 -0.76 0.94
CA ILE A 69 -5.87 -0.75 2.18
C ILE A 69 -5.60 -2.04 2.97
N THR A 70 -5.71 -3.21 2.32
CA THR A 70 -5.47 -4.50 2.96
C THR A 70 -4.04 -4.60 3.52
N LEU A 71 -3.03 -4.22 2.75
CA LEU A 71 -1.64 -4.24 3.20
C LEU A 71 -1.40 -3.27 4.37
N THR A 72 -2.00 -2.09 4.34
CA THR A 72 -1.86 -1.08 5.40
C THR A 72 -2.47 -1.57 6.72
N VAL A 73 -3.66 -2.17 6.68
CA VAL A 73 -4.31 -2.75 7.87
C VAL A 73 -3.43 -3.84 8.47
N LEU A 74 -2.92 -4.75 7.65
CA LEU A 74 -2.08 -5.86 8.11
C LEU A 74 -0.75 -5.38 8.70
N LEU A 75 -0.14 -4.34 8.11
CA LEU A 75 1.06 -3.71 8.64
C LEU A 75 0.82 -3.06 10.00
N ASN A 76 -0.33 -2.42 10.20
CA ASN A 76 -0.65 -1.78 11.47
C ASN A 76 -0.79 -2.82 12.60
N ILE A 77 -1.46 -3.94 12.35
CA ILE A 77 -1.59 -5.04 13.33
C ILE A 77 -0.20 -5.57 13.72
N ILE A 78 0.68 -5.80 12.75
CA ILE A 78 2.04 -6.29 13.01
C ILE A 78 2.85 -5.27 13.80
N LYS A 79 2.74 -3.98 13.47
CA LYS A 79 3.44 -2.91 14.20
C LYS A 79 2.97 -2.83 15.64
N GLU A 80 1.67 -2.92 15.90
CA GLU A 80 1.12 -2.92 17.26
C GLU A 80 1.65 -4.11 18.09
N MET A 81 1.71 -5.30 17.49
CA MET A 81 2.31 -6.48 18.14
C MET A 81 3.79 -6.26 18.50
N ILE A 82 4.58 -5.69 17.59
CA ILE A 82 6.00 -5.40 17.84
C ILE A 82 6.14 -4.37 18.97
N THR A 83 5.37 -3.28 18.95
CA THR A 83 5.39 -2.24 19.98
C THR A 83 5.01 -2.79 21.36
N SER A 84 4.03 -3.71 21.43
CA SER A 84 3.66 -4.35 22.70
C SER A 84 4.84 -5.12 23.31
N ILE A 85 5.54 -5.92 22.50
CA ILE A 85 6.71 -6.70 22.93
C ILE A 85 7.86 -5.77 23.37
N GLU A 86 8.07 -4.65 22.67
CA GLU A 86 9.08 -3.65 23.05
C GLU A 86 8.79 -3.01 24.40
N ASN A 87 7.52 -2.69 24.66
CA ASN A 87 7.09 -2.11 25.93
C ASN A 87 7.28 -3.10 27.08
N GLU A 88 6.88 -4.37 26.91
CA GLU A 88 7.10 -5.42 27.90
C GLU A 88 8.58 -5.61 28.23
N LEU A 89 9.44 -5.61 27.21
CA LEU A 89 10.87 -5.75 27.39
C LEU A 89 11.45 -4.56 28.16
N THR A 90 11.02 -3.34 27.84
CA THR A 90 11.45 -2.12 28.53
C THR A 90 11.03 -2.12 30.00
N ASP A 91 9.80 -2.54 30.30
CA ASP A 91 9.31 -2.66 31.67
C ASP A 91 10.09 -3.70 32.48
N ILE A 92 10.47 -4.83 31.86
CA ILE A 92 11.34 -5.83 32.49
C ILE A 92 12.71 -5.25 32.80
N TYR A 93 13.34 -4.51 31.87
CA TYR A 93 14.63 -3.86 32.11
C TYR A 93 14.56 -2.79 33.19
N LEU A 94 13.45 -2.04 33.29
CA LEU A 94 13.25 -1.02 34.32
C LEU A 94 12.93 -1.62 35.70
N LYS A 95 12.28 -2.79 35.76
CA LYS A 95 12.03 -3.53 37.01
C LYS A 95 13.19 -4.43 37.43
N ALA A 96 14.11 -4.79 36.52
CA ALA A 96 15.27 -5.59 36.85
C ALA A 96 16.23 -4.77 37.74
N PRO A 97 16.51 -5.21 38.98
CA PRO A 97 17.42 -4.51 39.86
C PRO A 97 18.86 -4.78 39.39
N VAL A 98 19.36 -3.97 38.46
CA VAL A 98 20.78 -3.99 38.10
C VAL A 98 21.39 -2.64 38.49
N THR A 99 22.36 -2.71 39.42
CA THR A 99 23.23 -1.66 40.01
C THR A 99 22.73 -0.85 41.21
N LYS A 100 22.38 -1.53 42.32
CA LYS A 100 23.04 -1.22 43.60
C LYS A 100 24.22 -2.20 43.74
N GLY A 101 25.39 -1.86 43.20
CA GLY A 101 26.51 -2.82 43.24
C GLY A 101 27.69 -2.55 42.30
N LEU A 102 28.09 -1.30 42.15
CA LEU A 102 29.43 -0.81 41.77
C LEU A 102 29.35 0.68 42.20
N LEU A 103 29.78 1.05 43.41
CA LEU A 103 31.18 1.38 43.75
C LEU A 103 31.91 2.05 42.58
#